data_AF-A0A4Y2DSM1-F1
#
_entry.id   AF-A0A4Y2DSM1-F1
#
_cell.length_a   1.000
_cell.length_b   1.000
_cell.length_c   1.000
_cell.angle_alpha   90.00
_cell.angle_beta   90.00
_cell.angle_gamma   90.00
#
_symmetry.space_group_name_H-M   'P 1'
#
loop_
_entity.id
_entity.type
_entity.pdbx_description
1 polymer ?
#
loop_
_entity_poly.entity_id
_entity_poly.type
_entity_poly.pdbx_seq_one_letter_code
_entity_poly.pdbx_strand_id
1 'polypeptide(L)'
;MTFRLQKKLGSIQRLFLVYITGAYRTTPTAALQVVTALQHLHLQIQQEATYSRVTRARSSSNFFTVIFSPTDCESKSSGIHIHPPNFLLHNQISFAENHIDSGAKAIYTDGSKTDESTGSAYCSL
;
A
#
# COMPACT_ATOMS: atom_id res chain seq x y z
N MET A 1 63.77 6.62 19.13
CA MET A 1 63.65 7.41 17.89
C MET A 1 62.40 7.05 17.06
N THR A 2 61.95 5.80 17.09
CA THR A 2 60.81 5.24 16.33
C THR A 2 59.41 5.75 16.76
N PHE A 3 59.18 5.97 18.05
CA PHE A 3 57.86 6.40 18.59
C PHE A 3 57.36 7.73 18.01
N ARG A 4 58.25 8.71 17.85
CA ARG A 4 57.91 10.02 17.26
C ARG A 4 57.49 9.91 15.79
N LEU A 5 58.13 9.01 15.04
CA LEU A 5 57.84 8.76 13.62
C LEU A 5 56.49 8.03 13.45
N GLN A 6 56.21 7.02 14.28
CA GLN A 6 54.91 6.34 14.28
C GLN A 6 53.76 7.30 14.60
N LYS A 7 53.93 8.17 15.61
CA LYS A 7 52.90 9.14 15.98
C LYS A 7 52.61 10.14 14.85
N LYS A 8 53.66 10.53 14.11
CA LYS A 8 53.54 11.41 12.93
C LYS A 8 52.83 10.71 11.77
N LEU A 9 53.16 9.45 11.49
CA LEU A 9 52.46 8.63 10.50
C LEU A 9 50.97 8.46 10.82
N GLY A 10 50.64 8.09 12.07
CA GLY A 10 49.25 7.95 12.51
C GLY A 10 48.46 9.26 12.43
N SER A 11 49.11 10.40 12.69
CA SER A 11 48.49 11.72 12.52
C SER A 11 48.15 12.02 11.05
N ILE A 12 49.04 11.66 10.12
CA ILE A 12 48.82 11.86 8.68
C ILE A 12 47.71 10.94 8.17
N GLN A 13 47.73 9.66 8.55
CA GLN A 13 46.70 8.69 8.19
C GLN A 13 45.33 9.11 8.71
N ARG A 14 45.24 9.56 9.96
CA ARG A 14 44.00 10.04 10.57
C ARG A 14 43.45 11.27 9.85
N LEU A 15 44.30 12.22 9.46
CA LEU A 15 43.86 13.41 8.73
C LEU A 15 43.23 13.06 7.39
N PHE A 16 43.84 12.13 6.65
CA PHE A 16 43.27 11.59 5.40
C PHE A 16 41.93 10.91 5.64
N LEU A 17 41.83 10.06 6.66
CA LEU A 17 40.60 9.34 6.98
C LEU A 17 39.46 10.29 7.34
N VAL A 18 39.75 11.36 8.10
CA VAL A 18 38.76 12.41 8.44
C VAL A 18 38.31 13.17 7.19
N TYR A 19 39.23 13.53 6.30
CA TYR A 19 38.89 14.19 5.03
C TYR A 19 37.99 13.32 4.15
N ILE A 20 38.33 12.05 4.01
CA ILE A 20 37.55 11.08 3.24
C ILE A 20 36.15 10.92 3.86
N THR A 21 36.08 10.70 5.17
CA THR A 21 34.79 10.55 5.88
C THR A 21 33.94 11.81 5.79
N GLY A 22 34.55 13.00 5.89
CA GLY A 22 33.87 14.29 5.71
C GLY A 22 33.34 14.49 4.30
N ALA A 23 34.11 14.11 3.28
CA ALA A 23 33.69 14.16 1.88
C ALA A 23 32.51 13.21 1.60
N TYR A 24 32.55 11.98 2.13
CA TYR A 24 31.42 11.05 2.02
C TYR A 24 30.18 11.53 2.80
N ARG A 25 30.35 12.22 3.94
CA ARG A 25 29.23 12.79 4.70
C ARG A 25 28.57 13.97 4.00
N THR A 26 29.33 14.76 3.26
CA THR A 26 28.84 15.94 2.51
C THR A 26 28.41 15.61 1.08
N THR A 27 28.91 14.51 0.52
CA THR A 27 28.59 14.03 -0.82
C THR A 27 28.03 12.59 -0.83
N PRO A 28 27.08 12.22 0.06
CA PRO A 28 26.63 10.85 0.13
C PRO A 28 25.82 10.49 -1.12
N THR A 29 24.96 11.38 -1.61
CA THR A 29 23.98 10.99 -2.61
C THR A 29 24.58 10.68 -3.98
N ALA A 30 25.38 11.59 -4.55
CA ALA A 30 25.96 11.38 -5.88
C ALA A 30 27.03 10.29 -5.90
N ALA A 31 27.88 10.22 -4.86
CA ALA A 31 28.91 9.17 -4.77
C ALA A 31 28.28 7.80 -4.49
N LEU A 32 27.26 7.72 -3.63
CA LEU A 32 26.55 6.47 -3.36
C LEU A 32 25.75 5.99 -4.58
N GLN A 33 25.15 6.90 -5.36
CA GLN A 33 24.50 6.56 -6.65
C GLN A 33 25.49 5.89 -7.62
N VAL A 34 26.71 6.42 -7.74
CA VAL A 34 27.75 5.84 -8.61
C VAL A 34 28.26 4.49 -8.07
N VAL A 35 28.48 4.39 -6.76
CA VAL A 35 29.05 3.18 -6.12
C VAL A 35 28.04 2.04 -6.05
N THR A 36 26.78 2.33 -5.76
CA THR A 36 25.77 1.29 -5.57
C THR A 36 25.18 0.80 -6.88
N ALA A 37 25.28 1.58 -7.97
CA ALA A 37 24.56 1.34 -9.22
C ALA A 37 23.03 1.12 -9.01
N LEU A 38 22.51 1.51 -7.83
CA LEU A 38 21.12 1.33 -7.45
C LEU A 38 20.37 2.65 -7.63
N GLN A 39 19.15 2.53 -8.15
CA GLN A 39 18.22 3.63 -8.33
C GLN A 39 17.98 4.32 -6.98
N HIS A 40 18.22 5.63 -6.90
CA HIS A 40 18.03 6.42 -5.67
C HIS A 40 16.62 6.21 -5.09
N LEU A 41 16.48 6.10 -3.76
CA LEU A 41 15.19 5.82 -3.11
C LEU A 41 14.06 6.76 -3.56
N HIS A 42 14.35 8.06 -3.67
CA HIS A 42 13.40 9.04 -4.17
C HIS A 42 12.87 8.68 -5.58
N LEU A 43 13.75 8.14 -6.41
CA LEU A 43 13.41 7.77 -7.77
C LEU A 43 12.57 6.49 -7.83
N GLN A 44 12.83 5.52 -6.95
CA GLN A 44 11.94 4.36 -6.77
C GLN A 44 10.55 4.78 -6.28
N ILE A 45 10.48 5.69 -5.31
CA ILE A 45 9.21 6.21 -4.79
C ILE A 45 8.41 6.91 -5.91
N GLN A 46 9.07 7.73 -6.73
CA GLN A 46 8.40 8.39 -7.86
C GLN A 46 7.94 7.39 -8.93
N GLN A 47 8.72 6.33 -9.19
CA GLN A 47 8.34 5.27 -10.11
C GLN A 47 7.09 4.54 -9.62
N GLU A 48 7.06 4.16 -8.34
CA GLU A 48 5.94 3.44 -7.74
C GLU A 48 4.68 4.32 -7.60
N ALA A 49 4.86 5.61 -7.31
CA ALA A 49 3.79 6.59 -7.38
C ALA A 49 3.22 6.70 -8.81
N THR A 50 4.06 6.66 -9.83
CA THR A 50 3.61 6.68 -11.23
C THR A 50 2.84 5.41 -11.58
N TYR A 51 3.35 4.24 -11.19
CA TYR A 51 2.68 2.95 -11.37
C TYR A 51 1.31 2.90 -10.68
N SER A 52 1.22 3.36 -9.43
CA SER A 52 -0.06 3.43 -8.70
C SER A 52 -1.08 4.36 -9.35
N ARG A 53 -0.62 5.46 -9.99
CA ARG A 53 -1.48 6.36 -10.75
C ARG A 53 -1.99 5.70 -12.03
N VAL A 54 -1.14 5.03 -12.79
CA VAL A 54 -1.52 4.35 -14.04
C VAL A 54 -2.53 3.24 -13.77
N THR A 55 -2.31 2.42 -12.75
CA THR A 55 -3.23 1.36 -12.34
C THR A 55 -4.58 1.87 -11.86
N ARG A 56 -4.62 2.98 -11.10
CA ARG A 56 -5.86 3.56 -10.58
C ARG A 56 -6.62 4.37 -11.64
N ALA A 57 -5.95 5.23 -12.38
CA ALA A 57 -6.57 6.13 -13.36
C ALA A 57 -6.80 5.47 -14.73
N ARG A 58 -6.31 4.24 -14.93
CA ARG A 58 -6.38 3.51 -16.21
C ARG A 58 -5.93 4.37 -17.41
N SER A 59 -4.97 5.25 -17.16
CA SER A 59 -4.43 6.20 -18.13
C SER A 59 -2.91 6.10 -18.12
N SER A 60 -2.27 6.20 -19.27
CA SER A 60 -0.82 6.12 -19.36
C SER A 60 -0.16 7.32 -18.67
N SER A 61 1.02 7.10 -18.10
CA SER A 61 1.81 8.16 -17.47
C SER A 61 3.29 7.95 -17.77
N ASN A 62 4.00 9.05 -17.94
CA ASN A 62 5.43 9.03 -18.20
C ASN A 62 6.20 9.07 -16.88
N PHE A 63 7.29 8.32 -16.83
CA PHE A 63 8.32 8.42 -15.80
C PHE A 63 9.67 8.53 -16.50
N PHE A 64 10.28 9.72 -16.45
CA PHE A 64 11.39 10.09 -17.33
C PHE A 64 11.07 9.84 -18.81
N THR A 65 11.80 8.93 -19.47
CA THR A 65 11.65 8.58 -20.88
C THR A 65 10.78 7.34 -21.10
N VAL A 66 10.34 6.67 -20.03
CA VAL A 66 9.55 5.44 -20.11
C VAL A 66 8.07 5.78 -19.92
N ILE A 67 7.24 5.29 -20.83
CA ILE A 67 5.78 5.42 -20.76
C ILE A 67 5.24 4.16 -20.10
N PHE A 68 4.51 4.31 -19.00
CA PHE A 68 3.78 3.24 -18.36
C PHE A 68 2.35 3.23 -18.88
N SER A 69 1.95 2.14 -19.54
CA SER A 69 0.59 1.89 -19.98
C SER A 69 -0.18 1.06 -18.93
N PRO A 70 -1.51 1.24 -18.80
CA PRO A 70 -2.34 0.36 -17.98
C PRO A 70 -2.26 -1.13 -18.35
N THR A 71 -1.82 -1.45 -19.57
CA THR A 71 -1.58 -2.82 -20.04
C THR A 71 -0.34 -3.46 -19.44
N ASP A 72 0.63 -2.65 -19.03
CA ASP A 72 1.92 -3.12 -18.50
C ASP A 72 1.82 -3.46 -17.00
N CYS A 73 0.68 -3.12 -16.40
CA CYS A 73 0.42 -3.28 -14.99
C CYS A 73 -0.53 -4.46 -14.77
N GLU A 74 -0.22 -5.33 -13.79
CA GLU A 74 -1.15 -6.39 -13.42
C GLU A 74 -2.48 -5.79 -12.97
N SER A 75 -3.56 -6.15 -13.67
CA SER A 75 -4.90 -5.78 -13.25
C SER A 75 -5.22 -6.57 -11.99
N LYS A 76 -5.35 -5.90 -10.84
CA LYS A 76 -5.98 -6.50 -9.67
C LYS A 76 -7.35 -7.05 -10.10
N SER A 77 -7.52 -8.37 -10.09
CA SER A 77 -8.83 -8.96 -10.25
C SER A 77 -9.64 -8.55 -9.02
N SER A 78 -10.72 -7.80 -9.22
CA SER A 78 -11.68 -7.61 -8.15
C SER A 78 -12.35 -8.97 -7.94
N GLY A 79 -11.92 -9.72 -6.93
CA GLY A 79 -12.58 -10.96 -6.48
C GLY A 79 -14.03 -10.74 -6.02
N ILE A 80 -14.55 -9.52 -6.13
CA ILE A 80 -15.92 -9.12 -5.82
C ILE A 80 -16.93 -9.71 -6.83
N HIS A 81 -16.49 -10.16 -8.01
CA HIS A 81 -17.39 -10.76 -9.02
C HIS A 81 -17.67 -12.26 -8.85
N ILE A 82 -17.03 -12.94 -7.91
CA ILE A 82 -17.42 -14.31 -7.54
C ILE A 82 -18.07 -14.24 -6.18
N HIS A 83 -19.30 -13.73 -6.16
CA HIS A 83 -20.22 -14.11 -5.09
C HIS A 83 -20.82 -15.45 -5.53
N PRO A 84 -20.58 -16.57 -4.83
CA PRO A 84 -21.40 -17.75 -5.02
C PRO A 84 -22.64 -17.58 -4.15
N PRO A 85 -23.83 -17.35 -4.72
CA PRO A 85 -25.01 -17.90 -4.09
C PRO A 85 -25.78 -18.65 -5.18
N ASN A 86 -25.22 -19.77 -5.65
CA ASN A 86 -26.06 -20.81 -6.26
C ASN A 86 -26.70 -21.65 -5.14
N PHE A 87 -27.32 -21.01 -4.16
CA PHE A 87 -28.36 -21.65 -3.38
C PHE A 87 -29.64 -21.44 -4.18
N LEU A 88 -30.15 -22.51 -4.78
CA LEU A 88 -31.44 -22.54 -5.42
C LEU A 88 -32.52 -22.15 -4.40
N LEU A 89 -32.82 -20.85 -4.31
CA LEU A 89 -33.96 -20.33 -3.58
C LEU A 89 -35.21 -20.62 -4.42
N HIS A 90 -35.74 -21.84 -4.30
CA HIS A 90 -37.08 -22.19 -4.81
C HIS A 90 -38.16 -21.26 -4.22
N ASN A 91 -37.88 -20.56 -3.12
CA ASN A 91 -38.82 -19.65 -2.45
C ASN A 91 -38.25 -18.23 -2.30
N GLN A 92 -37.74 -17.63 -3.39
CA GLN A 92 -37.43 -16.20 -3.36
C GLN A 92 -38.73 -15.39 -3.35
N ILE A 93 -38.92 -14.56 -2.32
CA ILE A 93 -40.07 -13.64 -2.22
C ILE A 93 -39.86 -12.56 -3.27
N SER A 94 -40.76 -12.45 -4.25
CA SER A 94 -40.70 -11.40 -5.27
C SER A 94 -40.99 -10.04 -4.63
N PHE A 95 -40.10 -9.05 -4.82
CA PHE A 95 -40.42 -7.64 -4.61
C PHE A 95 -41.15 -7.06 -5.83
N ALA A 96 -42.16 -7.77 -6.34
CA ALA A 96 -43.12 -7.12 -7.21
C ALA A 96 -43.90 -6.15 -6.33
N GLU A 97 -43.72 -4.85 -6.57
CA GLU A 97 -44.40 -3.75 -5.90
C GLU A 97 -45.90 -3.82 -6.19
N ASN A 98 -46.58 -4.75 -5.52
CA ASN A 98 -48.01 -4.71 -5.35
C ASN A 98 -48.24 -4.01 -4.02
N HIS A 99 -48.43 -2.70 -4.12
CA HIS A 99 -48.93 -1.85 -3.07
C HIS A 99 -50.21 -2.46 -2.47
N ILE A 100 -50.06 -3.25 -1.40
CA ILE A 100 -51.15 -3.54 -0.48
C ILE A 100 -50.71 -3.02 0.88
N ASP A 101 -51.27 -1.84 1.16
CA ASP A 101 -51.31 -1.18 2.44
C ASP A 101 -51.89 -2.17 3.49
N SER A 102 -51.01 -2.84 4.22
CA SER A 102 -51.41 -3.72 5.32
C SER A 102 -50.34 -3.69 6.41
N GLY A 103 -50.55 -2.78 7.35
CA GLY A 103 -50.03 -2.82 8.72
C GLY A 103 -48.54 -3.03 8.86
N ALA A 104 -47.79 -1.93 8.91
CA ALA A 104 -46.40 -1.78 9.38
C ALA A 104 -45.73 -3.09 9.87
N LYS A 105 -45.22 -3.89 8.93
CA LYS A 105 -44.44 -5.08 9.25
C LYS A 105 -43.02 -4.64 9.62
N ALA A 106 -42.80 -4.34 10.89
CA ALA A 106 -41.49 -3.99 11.40
C ALA A 106 -40.55 -5.22 11.34
N ILE A 107 -39.49 -5.10 10.55
CA ILE A 107 -38.43 -6.10 10.43
C ILE A 107 -37.34 -5.75 11.46
N TYR A 108 -37.11 -6.65 12.41
CA TYR A 108 -36.13 -6.48 13.48
C TYR A 108 -34.92 -7.39 13.24
N THR A 109 -33.72 -6.82 13.25
CA THR A 109 -32.45 -7.54 13.09
C THR A 109 -31.71 -7.62 14.43
N ASP A 110 -30.77 -8.56 14.57
CA ASP A 110 -29.98 -8.71 15.79
C ASP A 110 -29.34 -7.36 16.21
N GLY A 111 -29.66 -6.91 17.42
CA GLY A 111 -29.32 -5.60 17.96
C GLY A 111 -30.47 -4.58 18.03
N SER A 112 -31.67 -4.86 17.50
CA SER A 112 -32.82 -3.96 17.68
C SER A 112 -33.34 -3.99 19.13
N LYS A 113 -33.50 -2.81 19.73
CA LYS A 113 -33.95 -2.62 21.12
C LYS A 113 -35.35 -2.02 21.14
N THR A 114 -36.24 -2.56 21.97
CA THR A 114 -37.46 -1.86 22.38
C THR A 114 -37.19 -1.13 23.69
N ASP A 115 -38.08 -0.20 24.07
CA ASP A 115 -37.94 0.65 25.26
C ASP A 115 -37.87 -0.15 26.58
N GLU A 116 -38.45 -1.35 26.61
CA GLU A 116 -38.46 -2.22 27.78
C GLU A 116 -37.30 -3.22 27.83
N SER A 117 -36.68 -3.66 26.71
CA SER A 117 -35.46 -4.50 26.75
C SER A 117 -34.78 -4.73 25.39
N THR A 118 -33.55 -5.29 25.46
CA THR A 118 -32.77 -5.75 24.29
C THR A 118 -32.90 -7.27 24.13
N GLY A 119 -33.39 -7.74 22.99
CA GLY A 119 -33.40 -9.17 22.65
C GLY A 119 -32.01 -9.68 22.30
N SER A 120 -31.59 -10.80 22.92
CA SER A 120 -30.35 -11.52 22.61
C SER A 120 -30.70 -12.90 22.07
N ALA A 121 -30.13 -13.29 20.92
CA ALA A 121 -30.21 -14.66 20.43
C ALA A 121 -29.08 -15.51 21.04
N TYR A 122 -29.39 -16.73 21.50
CA TYR A 122 -28.37 -17.73 21.84
C TYR A 122 -28.58 -18.98 20.99
N CYS A 123 -27.47 -19.65 20.65
CA CYS A 123 -27.50 -20.93 19.96
C CYS A 123 -27.22 -22.06 20.97
N SER A 124 -28.10 -23.05 21.03
CA SER A 124 -27.82 -24.35 21.66
C SER A 124 -27.25 -25.31 20.61
N LEU A 125 -26.27 -26.12 21.03
CA LEU A 125 -25.52 -27.06 20.18
C LEU A 125 -26.35 -28.29 19.78
#